data_AF-A0A968T0H1-F1
#
_entry.id   AF-A0A968T0H1-F1
#
_cell.length_a   1.000
_cell.length_b   1.000
_cell.length_c   1.000
_cell.angle_alpha   90.00
_cell.angle_beta   90.00
_cell.angle_gamma   90.00
#
_symmetry.space_group_name_H-M   'P 1'
#
loop_
_entity.id
_entity.type
_entity.pdbx_description
1 polymer ?
#
loop_
_entity_poly.entity_id
_entity_poly.type
_entity_poly.pdbx_seq_one_letter_code
_entity_poly.pdbx_strand_id
1 'polypeptide(L)'
;MLRSLGLLLLALGLLGGVAFLLPHLVGFEALRFTHAESQWQRRSFADYRATLQHRYVSGGLLPTTKDCSVAIEVRAGTVHRVGGDCPETLTIDTLFSRFKPYVGEDIPSRHCGYGGCSCAVNTFAAEYDTALGYPTRIARDLRDVTPGSGAFGRVIYALPQPARSWLLNYLEERSPCTSNTQTHAPAVTPIDREEIIVRSLTPL
;
A
#
# COMPACT_ATOMS: atom_id res chain seq x y z
N MET A 1 13.64 -46.45 15.19
CA MET A 1 13.87 -45.43 14.13
C MET A 1 12.60 -44.80 13.55
N LEU A 2 11.39 -45.36 13.71
CA LEU A 2 10.15 -44.76 13.16
C LEU A 2 9.57 -43.55 13.94
N ARG A 3 9.91 -43.36 15.23
CA ARG A 3 9.36 -42.26 16.05
C ARG A 3 9.88 -40.88 15.66
N SER A 4 11.08 -40.80 15.08
CA SER A 4 11.74 -39.54 14.72
C SER A 4 11.16 -38.91 13.45
N LEU A 5 10.61 -39.73 12.55
CA LEU A 5 10.07 -39.28 11.26
C LEU A 5 8.70 -38.58 11.43
N GLY A 6 7.88 -39.08 12.36
CA GLY A 6 6.56 -38.50 12.66
C GLY A 6 6.64 -37.11 13.29
N LEU A 7 7.63 -36.87 14.16
CA LEU A 7 7.89 -35.57 14.76
C LEU A 7 8.36 -34.53 13.73
N LEU A 8 9.14 -34.95 12.73
CA LEU A 8 9.65 -34.08 11.67
C LEU A 8 8.53 -33.67 10.70
N LEU A 9 7.62 -34.59 10.37
CA LEU A 9 6.45 -34.30 9.54
C LEU A 9 5.42 -33.41 10.26
N LEU A 10 5.23 -33.59 11.57
CA LEU A 10 4.39 -32.71 12.40
C LEU A 10 4.98 -31.29 12.51
N ALA A 11 6.30 -31.17 12.69
CA ALA A 11 6.98 -29.88 12.74
C ALA A 11 6.95 -29.13 11.39
N LEU A 12 7.12 -29.84 10.26
CA LEU A 12 6.97 -29.27 8.92
C LEU A 12 5.51 -28.89 8.61
N GLY A 13 4.54 -29.67 9.07
CA GLY A 13 3.11 -29.34 8.95
C GLY A 13 2.70 -28.12 9.78
N LEU A 14 3.26 -27.97 10.99
CA LEU A 14 3.05 -26.78 11.83
C LEU A 14 3.73 -25.54 11.25
N LEU A 15 4.96 -25.64 10.72
CA LEU A 15 5.64 -24.52 10.06
C LEU A 15 4.94 -24.11 8.76
N GLY A 16 4.47 -25.08 7.97
CA GLY A 16 3.65 -24.83 6.78
C GLY A 16 2.30 -24.19 7.12
N GLY A 17 1.64 -24.63 8.20
CA GLY A 17 0.39 -24.05 8.69
C GLY A 17 0.55 -22.63 9.23
N VAL A 18 1.63 -22.34 9.95
CA VAL A 18 1.94 -20.98 10.43
C VAL A 18 2.29 -20.05 9.26
N ALA A 19 3.04 -20.52 8.25
CA ALA A 19 3.31 -19.77 7.02
C ALA A 19 2.05 -19.51 6.18
N PHE A 20 1.05 -20.40 6.24
CA PHE A 20 -0.23 -20.23 5.55
C PHE A 20 -1.21 -19.32 6.31
N LEU A 21 -1.01 -19.09 7.61
CA LEU A 21 -1.78 -18.16 8.46
C LEU A 21 -1.22 -16.74 8.50
N LEU A 22 0.04 -16.56 8.09
CA LEU A 22 0.70 -15.26 7.96
C LEU A 22 0.06 -14.24 6.97
N PRO A 23 -0.74 -14.62 5.94
CA PRO A 23 -1.42 -13.65 5.08
C PRO A 23 -2.49 -12.81 5.80
N HIS A 24 -2.83 -13.11 7.05
CA HIS A 24 -3.79 -12.34 7.86
C HIS A 24 -3.14 -11.30 8.78
N LEU A 25 -1.86 -10.96 8.59
CA LEU A 25 -1.16 -9.84 9.24
C LEU A 25 -1.71 -8.44 8.88
N VAL A 26 -2.79 -8.39 8.12
CA VAL A 26 -3.59 -7.21 7.78
C VAL A 26 -3.90 -6.37 9.03
N GLY A 27 -4.17 -7.01 10.18
CA GLY A 27 -4.37 -6.30 11.45
C GLY A 27 -3.09 -5.75 12.09
N PHE A 28 -1.91 -6.32 11.80
CA PHE A 28 -0.65 -5.91 12.43
C PHE A 28 -0.17 -4.55 11.93
N GLU A 29 -0.29 -4.27 10.64
CA GLU A 29 0.05 -2.95 10.08
C GLU A 29 -0.89 -1.85 10.59
N ALA A 30 -2.20 -2.12 10.70
CA ALA A 30 -3.15 -1.19 11.32
C ALA A 30 -2.81 -0.87 12.78
N LEU A 31 -2.41 -1.89 13.56
CA LEU A 31 -1.97 -1.72 14.94
C LEU A 31 -0.68 -0.89 15.02
N ARG A 32 0.33 -1.20 14.18
CA ARG A 32 1.58 -0.43 14.12
C ARG A 32 1.34 1.02 13.76
N PHE A 33 0.51 1.26 12.74
CA PHE A 33 0.13 2.59 12.30
C PHE A 33 -0.56 3.39 13.40
N THR A 34 -1.55 2.80 14.08
CA THR A 34 -2.28 3.47 15.16
C THR A 34 -1.37 3.74 16.37
N HIS A 35 -0.47 2.80 16.69
CA HIS A 35 0.51 2.98 17.75
C HIS A 35 1.49 4.12 17.42
N ALA A 36 2.01 4.13 16.21
CA ALA A 36 2.88 5.17 15.66
C ALA A 36 2.21 6.56 15.69
N GLU A 37 0.97 6.67 15.20
CA GLU A 37 0.16 7.89 15.27
C GLU A 37 0.02 8.38 16.72
N SER A 38 -0.32 7.48 17.65
CA SER A 38 -0.44 7.81 19.08
C SER A 38 0.88 8.24 19.72
N GLN A 39 2.01 7.64 19.35
CA GLN A 39 3.33 8.06 19.83
C GLN A 39 3.69 9.45 19.29
N TRP A 40 3.46 9.69 18.00
CA TRP A 40 3.70 10.98 17.37
C TRP A 40 2.88 12.10 18.00
N GLN A 41 1.61 11.85 18.36
CA GLN A 41 0.79 12.84 19.06
C GLN A 41 1.24 13.10 20.51
N ARG A 42 2.04 12.21 21.12
CA ARG A 42 2.58 12.35 22.48
C ARG A 42 4.00 12.92 22.54
N ARG A 43 4.57 13.29 21.39
CA ARG A 43 5.91 13.90 21.31
C ARG A 43 6.02 15.12 22.24
N SER A 44 7.23 15.37 22.74
CA SER A 44 7.50 16.45 23.70
C SER A 44 7.64 17.84 23.07
N PHE A 45 7.50 17.97 21.75
CA PHE A 45 7.68 19.21 21.00
C PHE A 45 6.53 19.42 20.00
N ALA A 46 6.01 20.64 19.94
CA ALA A 46 5.00 20.99 18.95
C ALA A 46 5.64 21.45 17.63
N ASP A 47 6.76 22.16 17.74
CA ASP A 47 7.42 22.84 16.63
C ASP A 47 8.57 22.00 16.10
N TYR A 48 8.66 21.89 14.78
CA TYR A 48 9.68 21.09 14.13
C TYR A 48 9.93 21.55 12.71
N ARG A 49 11.14 21.26 12.22
CA ARG A 49 11.50 21.34 10.81
C ARG A 49 11.62 19.93 10.26
N ALA A 50 11.07 19.69 9.08
CA ALA A 50 11.17 18.40 8.40
C ALA A 50 11.48 18.57 6.92
N THR A 51 12.22 17.61 6.36
CA THR A 51 12.41 17.48 4.92
C THR A 51 11.79 16.17 4.46
N LEU A 52 10.86 16.26 3.51
CA LEU A 52 10.16 15.11 2.95
C LEU A 52 10.53 14.99 1.47
N GLN A 53 10.74 13.75 1.02
CA GLN A 53 10.84 13.42 -0.38
C GLN A 53 9.57 12.67 -0.79
N HIS A 54 8.94 13.10 -1.87
CA HIS A 54 7.73 12.50 -2.42
C HIS A 54 8.03 11.99 -3.81
N ARG A 55 7.95 10.67 -3.97
CA ARG A 55 8.10 9.97 -5.24
C ARG A 55 6.79 9.31 -5.61
N TYR A 56 6.33 9.52 -6.82
CA TYR A 56 5.15 8.81 -7.31
C TYR A 56 5.28 8.45 -8.78
N VAL A 57 4.62 7.35 -9.14
CA VAL A 57 4.51 6.85 -10.51
C VAL A 57 3.05 6.96 -10.92
N SER A 58 2.76 7.77 -11.94
CA SER A 58 1.43 7.80 -12.53
C SER A 58 1.30 6.66 -13.54
N GLY A 59 0.27 5.82 -13.38
CA GLY A 59 -0.10 4.81 -14.35
C GLY A 59 -0.61 5.41 -15.65
N GLY A 60 -0.50 4.65 -16.74
CA GLY A 60 -0.91 5.07 -18.09
C GLY A 60 -0.11 4.36 -19.18
N LEU A 61 -0.36 4.72 -20.45
CA LEU A 61 0.38 4.17 -21.60
C LEU A 61 1.88 4.47 -21.54
N LEU A 62 2.26 5.58 -20.91
CA LEU A 62 3.63 5.99 -20.65
C LEU A 62 3.75 6.32 -19.16
N PRO A 63 4.24 5.40 -18.32
CA PRO A 63 4.39 5.67 -16.89
C PRO A 63 5.39 6.81 -16.69
N THR A 64 5.00 7.82 -15.92
CA THR A 64 5.90 8.92 -15.55
C THR A 64 6.24 8.81 -14.08
N THR A 65 7.54 8.81 -13.78
CA THR A 65 8.04 8.92 -12.41
C THR A 65 8.29 10.38 -12.11
N LYS A 66 7.69 10.87 -11.04
CA LYS A 66 7.96 12.19 -10.47
C LYS A 66 8.58 12.00 -9.11
N ASP A 67 9.62 12.78 -8.85
CA ASP A 67 10.37 12.78 -7.60
C ASP A 67 10.60 14.24 -7.24
N CYS A 68 10.16 14.64 -6.05
CA CYS A 68 10.30 15.99 -5.55
C CYS A 68 10.62 15.97 -4.06
N SER A 69 11.09 17.10 -3.56
CA SER A 69 11.37 17.32 -2.15
C SER A 69 10.64 18.55 -1.63
N VAL A 70 10.33 18.56 -0.34
CA VAL A 70 9.77 19.72 0.36
C VAL A 70 10.39 19.84 1.73
N ALA A 71 10.85 21.05 2.05
CA ALA A 71 11.30 21.41 3.38
C ALA A 71 10.21 22.27 4.04
N ILE A 72 9.73 21.82 5.19
CA ILE A 72 8.69 22.47 5.96
C ILE A 72 9.16 22.80 7.36
N GLU A 73 8.50 23.78 7.94
CA GLU A 73 8.66 24.20 9.32
C GLU A 73 7.27 24.40 9.91
N VAL A 74 6.98 23.65 10.97
CA VAL A 74 5.72 23.75 11.71
C VAL A 74 6.00 24.54 12.97
N ARG A 75 5.32 25.68 13.13
CA ARG A 75 5.40 26.54 14.32
C ARG A 75 4.01 26.86 14.83
N ALA A 76 3.73 26.59 16.10
CA ALA A 76 2.43 26.78 16.71
C ALA A 76 1.28 26.21 15.85
N GLY A 77 1.50 25.04 15.24
CA GLY A 77 0.56 24.38 14.33
C GLY A 77 0.41 25.00 12.93
N THR A 78 1.11 26.10 12.64
CA THR A 78 1.13 26.72 11.31
C THR A 78 2.26 26.12 10.47
N VAL A 79 1.95 25.74 9.23
CA VAL A 79 2.91 25.13 8.31
C VAL A 79 3.53 26.21 7.42
N HIS A 80 4.84 26.38 7.53
CA HIS A 80 5.63 27.26 6.69
C HIS A 80 6.45 26.40 5.73
N ARG A 81 6.25 26.61 4.42
CA ARG A 81 7.14 26.03 3.42
C ARG A 81 8.44 26.82 3.40
N VAL A 82 9.54 26.14 3.66
CA VAL A 82 10.89 26.74 3.72
C VAL A 82 11.65 26.50 2.41
N GLY A 83 11.29 25.45 1.66
CA GLY A 83 11.90 25.18 0.36
C GLY A 83 11.33 23.94 -0.33
N GLY A 84 11.95 23.59 -1.46
CA GLY A 84 11.62 22.40 -2.26
C GLY A 84 10.70 22.68 -3.45
N ASP A 85 10.44 21.65 -4.24
CA ASP A 85 9.82 21.66 -5.56
C ASP A 85 8.51 20.87 -5.62
N CYS A 86 8.11 20.18 -4.53
CA CYS A 86 6.82 19.51 -4.50
C CYS A 86 5.65 20.51 -4.60
N PRO A 87 4.59 20.22 -5.39
CA PRO A 87 3.44 21.10 -5.49
C PRO A 87 2.62 21.14 -4.19
N GLU A 88 2.65 20.05 -3.42
CA GLU A 88 1.90 19.88 -2.18
C GLU A 88 2.80 20.06 -0.96
N THR A 89 2.26 20.71 0.07
CA THR A 89 2.92 20.82 1.38
C THR A 89 2.46 19.66 2.24
N LEU A 90 3.38 18.76 2.58
CA LEU A 90 3.12 17.59 3.41
C LEU A 90 3.78 17.78 4.78
N THR A 91 3.03 17.57 5.85
CA THR A 91 3.51 17.44 7.24
C THR A 91 3.40 15.99 7.72
N ILE A 92 4.06 15.66 8.83
CA ILE A 92 3.94 14.33 9.44
C ILE A 92 2.48 14.00 9.78
N ASP A 93 1.71 14.96 10.31
CA ASP A 93 0.29 14.77 10.61
C ASP A 93 -0.54 14.49 9.35
N THR A 94 -0.24 15.18 8.24
CA THR A 94 -0.92 14.92 6.97
C THR A 94 -0.57 13.56 6.37
N LEU A 95 0.60 12.98 6.69
CA LEU A 95 0.93 11.62 6.26
C LEU A 95 0.00 10.61 6.94
N PHE A 96 -0.25 10.76 8.24
CA PHE A 96 -1.18 9.88 8.94
C PHE A 96 -2.59 10.00 8.35
N SER A 97 -3.14 11.22 8.23
CA SER A 97 -4.51 11.37 7.72
C SER A 97 -4.68 10.89 6.27
N ARG A 98 -3.69 11.14 5.40
CA ARG A 98 -3.72 10.74 3.98
C ARG A 98 -3.68 9.22 3.80
N PHE A 99 -2.84 8.53 4.57
CA PHE A 99 -2.63 7.10 4.37
C PHE A 99 -3.55 6.21 5.20
N LYS A 100 -4.15 6.73 6.30
CA LYS A 100 -5.05 6.00 7.19
C LYS A 100 -6.13 5.17 6.49
N PRO A 101 -6.78 5.64 5.40
CA PRO A 101 -7.77 4.83 4.69
C PRO A 101 -7.18 3.53 4.12
N TYR A 102 -5.90 3.51 3.74
CA TYR A 102 -5.28 2.37 3.04
C TYR A 102 -4.59 1.38 3.99
N VAL A 103 -4.63 1.62 5.30
CA VAL A 103 -3.88 0.82 6.27
C VAL A 103 -4.68 -0.40 6.68
N GLY A 104 -4.06 -1.58 6.53
CA GLY A 104 -4.61 -2.81 7.08
C GLY A 104 -5.90 -3.26 6.40
N GLU A 105 -6.17 -2.83 5.17
CA GLU A 105 -7.16 -3.45 4.29
C GLU A 105 -6.67 -3.33 2.85
N ASP A 106 -6.77 -4.43 2.08
CA ASP A 106 -6.62 -4.36 0.63
C ASP A 106 -7.86 -3.64 0.08
N ILE A 107 -7.75 -2.34 -0.23
CA ILE A 107 -8.87 -1.58 -0.81
C ILE A 107 -8.94 -1.87 -2.31
N PRO A 108 -9.97 -2.60 -2.79
CA PRO A 108 -10.14 -2.83 -4.21
C PRO A 108 -10.63 -1.56 -4.91
N SER A 109 -10.13 -1.36 -6.11
CA SER A 109 -10.49 -0.28 -7.02
C SER A 109 -10.75 -0.89 -8.40
N ARG A 110 -11.87 -0.52 -9.01
CA ARG A 110 -12.27 -1.04 -10.31
C ARG A 110 -12.29 0.11 -11.32
N HIS A 111 -11.53 -0.05 -12.40
CA HIS A 111 -11.45 0.92 -13.48
C HIS A 111 -11.98 0.28 -14.75
N CYS A 112 -13.12 0.75 -15.25
CA CYS A 112 -13.72 0.24 -16.48
C CYS A 112 -13.59 1.28 -17.60
N GLY A 113 -13.08 0.85 -18.75
CA GLY A 113 -12.98 1.66 -19.97
C GLY A 113 -13.44 0.87 -21.20
N TYR A 114 -13.22 1.44 -22.40
CA TYR A 114 -13.61 0.81 -23.66
C TYR A 114 -12.96 -0.57 -23.91
N GLY A 115 -11.82 -0.86 -23.28
CA GLY A 115 -11.10 -2.14 -23.39
C GLY A 115 -11.46 -3.18 -22.33
N GLY A 116 -12.46 -2.93 -21.48
CA GLY A 116 -12.85 -3.81 -20.37
C GLY A 116 -12.61 -3.19 -18.99
N CYS A 117 -12.80 -3.99 -17.94
CA CYS A 117 -12.57 -3.59 -16.56
C CYS A 117 -11.25 -4.15 -16.04
N SER A 118 -10.48 -3.30 -15.39
CA SER A 118 -9.34 -3.69 -14.56
C SER A 118 -9.70 -3.58 -13.09
N CYS A 119 -9.15 -4.48 -12.28
CA CYS A 119 -9.28 -4.52 -10.83
C CYS A 119 -7.89 -4.39 -10.22
N ALA A 120 -7.73 -3.44 -9.31
CA ALA A 120 -6.47 -3.24 -8.63
C ALA A 120 -6.71 -3.02 -7.14
N VAL A 121 -5.81 -3.53 -6.30
CA VAL A 121 -5.87 -3.38 -4.84
C VAL A 121 -4.76 -2.47 -4.35
N ASN A 122 -5.07 -1.61 -3.39
CA ASN A 122 -4.06 -0.81 -2.72
C ASN A 122 -3.36 -1.65 -1.66
N THR A 123 -2.04 -1.75 -1.76
CA THR A 123 -1.19 -2.33 -0.71
C THR A 123 -0.44 -1.22 0.00
N PHE A 124 -0.34 -1.34 1.32
CA PHE A 124 0.27 -0.35 2.20
C PHE A 124 1.51 -0.94 2.88
N ALA A 125 2.57 -0.14 2.97
CA ALA A 125 3.76 -0.47 3.76
C ALA A 125 4.33 0.78 4.40
N ALA A 126 4.75 0.68 5.67
CA ALA A 126 5.40 1.78 6.37
C ALA A 126 6.51 1.32 7.29
N GLU A 127 7.52 2.18 7.42
CA GLU A 127 8.59 2.12 8.40
C GLU A 127 8.42 3.31 9.33
N TYR A 128 8.64 3.09 10.63
CA TYR A 128 8.40 4.08 11.67
C TYR A 128 9.65 4.30 12.51
N ASP A 129 9.83 5.55 12.93
CA ASP A 129 10.80 5.88 13.97
C ASP A 129 10.34 5.28 15.30
N THR A 130 11.22 4.54 15.98
CA THR A 130 10.87 3.81 17.20
C THR A 130 10.73 4.69 18.45
N ALA A 131 11.28 5.91 18.41
CA ALA A 131 11.28 6.82 19.55
C ALA A 131 10.11 7.81 19.51
N LEU A 132 9.85 8.38 18.33
CA LEU A 132 8.86 9.42 18.11
C LEU A 132 7.62 8.92 17.36
N GLY A 133 7.66 7.74 16.75
CA GLY A 133 6.50 7.12 16.11
C GLY A 133 6.09 7.74 14.77
N TYR A 134 6.84 8.67 14.18
CA TYR A 134 6.51 9.17 12.84
C TYR A 134 6.94 8.18 11.76
N PRO A 135 6.25 8.13 10.59
CA PRO A 135 6.69 7.32 9.47
C PRO A 135 8.00 7.88 8.89
N THR A 136 9.07 7.09 8.90
CA THR A 136 10.33 7.42 8.21
C THR A 136 10.19 7.16 6.71
N ARG A 137 9.37 6.18 6.35
CA ARG A 137 8.99 5.84 4.98
C ARG A 137 7.57 5.31 4.96
N ILE A 138 6.77 5.78 4.02
CA ILE A 138 5.40 5.31 3.81
C ILE A 138 5.17 5.12 2.32
N ALA A 139 4.65 3.97 1.95
CA ALA A 139 4.44 3.58 0.57
C ALA A 139 3.03 3.00 0.38
N ARG A 140 2.43 3.39 -0.73
CA ARG A 140 1.18 2.85 -1.25
C ARG A 140 1.44 2.41 -2.67
N ASP A 141 1.14 1.14 -2.94
CA ASP A 141 1.24 0.56 -4.28
C ASP A 141 -0.14 0.10 -4.73
N LEU A 142 -0.46 0.34 -6.00
CA LEU A 142 -1.64 -0.19 -6.65
C LEU A 142 -1.25 -1.46 -7.41
N ARG A 143 -1.71 -2.61 -6.92
CA ARG A 143 -1.43 -3.92 -7.53
C ARG A 143 -2.58 -4.35 -8.42
N ASP A 144 -2.31 -4.52 -9.71
CA ASP A 144 -3.27 -5.14 -10.63
C ASP A 144 -3.56 -6.60 -10.19
N VAL A 145 -4.83 -6.88 -9.93
CA VAL A 145 -5.37 -8.19 -9.58
C VAL A 145 -6.50 -8.59 -10.52
N THR A 146 -6.54 -8.00 -11.72
CA THR A 146 -7.50 -8.34 -12.76
C THR A 146 -7.40 -9.82 -13.12
N PRO A 147 -8.49 -10.60 -13.01
CA PRO A 147 -8.49 -11.99 -13.45
C PRO A 147 -8.03 -12.10 -14.91
N GLY A 148 -6.99 -12.90 -15.15
CA GLY A 148 -6.45 -13.09 -16.50
C GLY A 148 -5.52 -11.99 -17.01
N SER A 149 -5.08 -11.03 -16.18
CA SER A 149 -3.99 -10.12 -16.54
C SER A 149 -2.59 -10.67 -16.19
N GLY A 150 -1.55 -10.01 -16.69
CA GLY A 150 -0.15 -10.33 -16.38
C GLY A 150 0.33 -11.71 -16.84
N ALA A 151 1.33 -12.25 -16.13
CA ALA A 151 1.92 -13.57 -16.44
C ALA A 151 0.93 -14.72 -16.21
N PHE A 152 0.06 -14.59 -15.19
CA PHE A 152 -0.96 -15.58 -14.88
C PHE A 152 -2.04 -15.64 -15.97
N GLY A 153 -2.39 -14.50 -16.57
CA GLY A 153 -3.21 -14.44 -17.78
C GLY A 153 -2.69 -15.32 -18.91
N ARG A 154 -1.39 -15.29 -19.21
CA ARG A 154 -0.82 -16.13 -20.28
C ARG A 154 -1.05 -17.63 -20.04
N VAL A 155 -1.00 -18.07 -18.77
CA VAL A 155 -1.28 -19.46 -18.38
C VAL A 155 -2.76 -19.78 -18.56
N ILE A 156 -3.67 -18.89 -18.14
CA ILE A 156 -5.12 -19.07 -18.31
C ILE A 156 -5.50 -19.15 -19.79
N TYR A 157 -4.90 -18.30 -20.63
CA TYR A 157 -5.19 -18.26 -22.07
C TYR A 157 -4.60 -19.44 -22.85
N ALA A 158 -3.66 -20.19 -22.25
CA ALA A 158 -3.16 -21.45 -22.79
C ALA A 158 -4.07 -22.66 -22.49
N LEU A 159 -5.08 -22.50 -21.62
CA LEU A 159 -6.01 -23.58 -21.29
C LEU A 159 -7.05 -23.81 -22.42
N PRO A 160 -7.55 -25.05 -22.57
CA PRO A 160 -8.69 -25.33 -23.46
C PRO A 160 -9.92 -24.50 -23.07
N GLN A 161 -10.70 -24.08 -24.08
CA GLN A 161 -11.91 -23.25 -23.95
C GLN A 161 -12.79 -23.58 -22.73
N PRO A 162 -13.21 -24.83 -22.47
CA PRO A 162 -14.07 -25.14 -21.31
C PRO A 162 -13.38 -24.92 -19.95
N ALA A 163 -12.09 -25.28 -19.83
CA ALA A 163 -11.32 -25.07 -18.61
C ALA A 163 -10.98 -23.58 -18.38
N ARG A 164 -10.69 -22.86 -19.47
CA ARG A 164 -10.46 -21.41 -19.44
C ARG A 164 -11.71 -20.66 -18.97
N SER A 165 -12.87 -20.96 -19.54
CA SER A 165 -14.12 -20.29 -19.20
C SER A 165 -14.55 -20.58 -17.76
N TRP A 166 -14.42 -21.83 -17.30
CA TRP A 166 -14.66 -22.18 -15.90
C TRP A 166 -13.73 -21.42 -14.95
N LEU A 167 -12.43 -21.38 -15.25
CA LEU A 167 -11.43 -20.73 -14.39
C LEU A 167 -11.61 -19.21 -14.36
N LEU A 168 -11.92 -18.57 -15.50
CA LEU A 168 -12.20 -17.14 -15.54
C LEU A 168 -13.44 -16.79 -14.71
N ASN A 169 -14.53 -17.54 -14.83
CA ASN A 169 -15.73 -17.31 -14.04
C ASN A 169 -15.46 -17.53 -12.54
N TYR A 170 -14.73 -18.58 -12.18
CA TYR A 170 -14.35 -18.87 -10.79
C TYR A 170 -13.48 -17.76 -10.18
N LEU A 171 -12.52 -17.24 -10.94
CA LEU A 171 -11.66 -16.13 -10.50
C LEU A 171 -12.43 -14.81 -10.47
N GLU A 172 -13.37 -14.61 -11.38
CA GLU A 172 -14.26 -13.45 -11.37
C GLU A 172 -15.11 -13.47 -10.11
N GLU A 173 -15.83 -14.55 -9.79
CA GLU A 173 -16.62 -14.69 -8.56
C GLU A 173 -15.83 -14.42 -7.26
N ARG A 174 -14.53 -14.74 -7.26
CA ARG A 174 -13.61 -14.53 -6.13
C ARG A 174 -12.82 -13.23 -6.19
N SER A 175 -13.00 -12.43 -7.24
CA SER A 175 -12.31 -11.16 -7.39
C SER A 175 -12.81 -10.19 -6.31
N PRO A 176 -11.91 -9.44 -5.65
CA PRO A 176 -12.31 -8.44 -4.65
C PRO A 176 -13.11 -7.26 -5.25
N CYS A 177 -13.28 -7.21 -6.59
CA CYS A 177 -13.97 -6.14 -7.31
C CYS A 177 -15.38 -6.51 -7.84
N THR A 178 -16.04 -7.56 -7.33
CA THR A 178 -17.26 -8.10 -7.95
C THR A 178 -18.58 -7.40 -7.62
N SER A 179 -18.73 -6.68 -6.50
CA SER A 179 -20.10 -6.22 -6.16
C SER A 179 -20.27 -4.88 -5.42
N ASN A 180 -19.22 -4.14 -5.05
CA ASN A 180 -19.38 -2.83 -4.37
C ASN A 180 -18.22 -1.83 -4.59
N THR A 181 -17.38 -2.02 -5.60
CA THR A 181 -16.22 -1.15 -5.84
C THR A 181 -16.63 0.19 -6.46
N GLN A 182 -16.14 1.29 -5.89
CA GLN A 182 -16.27 2.63 -6.48
C GLN A 182 -15.76 2.62 -7.92
N THR A 183 -16.63 2.94 -8.86
CA THR A 183 -16.29 3.09 -10.28
C THR A 183 -15.69 4.48 -10.47
N HIS A 184 -14.39 4.57 -10.68
CA HIS A 184 -13.76 5.85 -11.02
C HIS A 184 -13.91 6.14 -12.52
N ALA A 185 -14.17 7.40 -12.87
CA ALA A 185 -14.18 7.85 -14.25
C ALA A 185 -12.79 7.65 -14.90
N PRO A 186 -12.71 7.35 -16.21
CA PRO A 186 -11.47 7.03 -16.93
C PRO A 186 -10.40 8.15 -16.95
N ALA A 187 -10.70 9.33 -16.37
CA ALA A 187 -9.86 10.53 -16.44
C ALA A 187 -8.86 10.67 -15.27
N VAL A 188 -8.92 9.83 -14.24
CA VAL A 188 -7.90 9.81 -13.19
C VAL A 188 -6.88 8.74 -13.58
N THR A 189 -5.70 9.16 -14.05
CA THR A 189 -4.56 8.24 -14.12
C THR A 189 -4.27 7.79 -12.69
N PRO A 190 -4.48 6.51 -12.36
CA PRO A 190 -4.19 6.03 -11.02
C PRO A 190 -2.72 6.29 -10.71
N ILE A 191 -2.44 6.73 -9.50
CA ILE A 191 -1.07 6.68 -9.00
C ILE A 191 -0.79 5.20 -8.70
N ASP A 192 0.04 4.59 -9.53
CA ASP A 192 0.38 3.17 -9.42
C ASP A 192 1.27 2.90 -8.21
N ARG A 193 2.09 3.89 -7.85
CA ARG A 193 2.97 3.85 -6.68
C ARG A 193 3.14 5.26 -6.13
N GLU A 194 2.98 5.40 -4.83
CA GLU A 194 3.24 6.63 -4.07
C GLU A 194 4.15 6.27 -2.89
N GLU A 195 5.27 6.97 -2.76
CA GLU A 195 6.26 6.77 -1.72
C GLU A 195 6.64 8.13 -1.14
N ILE A 196 6.56 8.27 0.18
CA ILE A 196 7.03 9.45 0.90
C ILE A 196 8.08 9.01 1.92
N ILE A 197 9.21 9.72 1.92
CA ILE A 197 10.35 9.46 2.81
C ILE A 197 10.62 10.73 3.62
N VAL A 198 10.60 10.61 4.94
CA VAL A 198 11.03 11.69 5.84
C VAL A 198 12.55 11.63 5.93
N ARG A 199 13.21 12.56 5.23
CA ARG A 199 14.69 12.62 5.15
C ARG A 199 15.31 13.20 6.41
N SER A 200 14.63 14.14 7.04
CA SER A 200 15.04 14.72 8.31
C SER A 200 13.85 15.24 9.08
N LEU A 201 13.98 15.21 10.40
CA LEU A 201 13.05 15.80 11.35
C LEU A 201 13.86 16.34 12.53
N THR A 202 13.67 17.60 12.86
CA THR A 202 14.42 18.28 13.93
C THR A 202 13.46 19.16 14.72
N PRO A 203 13.35 18.97 16.06
CA PRO A 203 12.62 19.89 16.93
C PRO A 203 13.18 21.31 16.82
N LEU A 204 12.30 22.31 16.92
CA LEU A 204 12.67 23.74 16.89
C LEU A 204 12.71 24.36 18.28
#